data_AF-X1HL64-F1
#
_entry.id   AF-X1HL64-F1
#
_cell.length_a   1.000
_cell.length_b   1.000
_cell.length_c   1.000
_cell.angle_alpha   90.00
_cell.angle_beta   90.00
_cell.angle_gamma   90.00
#
_symmetry.space_group_name_H-M   'P 1'
#
loop_
_entity.id
_entity.type
_entity.pdbx_description
1 polymer ?
#
loop_
_entity_poly.entity_id
_entity_poly.type
_entity_poly.pdbx_seq_one_letter_code
_entity_poly.pdbx_strand_id
1 'polypeptide(L)'
;GRDNVKLHLDTYHMNIEEKDFYNPIVKSKGYLGYMHCCENDRGIPGTGHVNWDEVFKGLSEIGYDGWLVIESFCGPMSVIPIASSVWRKLADNIDDIPRQGLKFIREKMKKYGL
;
A
#
# COMPACT_ATOMS: atom_id res chain seq x y z
N GLY A 1 -12.41 5.93 -23.24
CA GLY A 1 -12.42 5.05 -22.05
C GLY A 1 -13.80 5.08 -21.43
N ARG A 2 -13.98 4.43 -20.28
CA ARG A 2 -15.19 4.57 -19.44
C ARG A 2 -14.83 5.43 -18.24
N ASP A 3 -15.61 6.47 -17.95
CA ASP A 3 -15.24 7.47 -16.93
C ASP A 3 -15.26 6.92 -15.50
N ASN A 4 -16.01 5.84 -15.29
CA ASN A 4 -16.15 5.14 -14.02
C ASN A 4 -15.12 4.02 -13.80
N VAL A 5 -14.11 3.89 -14.66
CA VAL A 5 -13.03 2.91 -14.51
C VAL A 5 -11.77 3.65 -14.08
N LYS A 6 -11.16 3.19 -12.98
CA LYS A 6 -9.97 3.79 -12.37
C LYS A 6 -8.90 2.75 -12.12
N LEU A 7 -7.66 3.20 -12.05
CA LEU A 7 -6.52 2.37 -11.67
C LEU A 7 -6.51 2.17 -10.14
N HIS A 8 -6.21 0.95 -9.73
CA HIS A 8 -5.92 0.58 -8.36
C HIS A 8 -4.46 0.15 -8.30
N LEU A 9 -3.63 0.90 -7.57
CA LEU A 9 -2.24 0.55 -7.32
C LEU A 9 -2.08 -0.12 -5.95
N ASP A 10 -1.11 -1.02 -5.85
CA ASP A 10 -0.80 -1.77 -4.64
C ASP A 10 0.73 -1.86 -4.49
N THR A 11 1.26 -1.38 -3.37
CA THR A 11 2.71 -1.35 -3.13
C THR A 11 3.36 -2.73 -3.09
N TYR A 12 2.65 -3.79 -2.68
CA TYR A 12 3.20 -5.15 -2.72
C TYR A 12 3.43 -5.61 -4.17
N HIS A 13 2.49 -5.33 -5.07
CA HIS A 13 2.60 -5.71 -6.48
C HIS A 13 3.58 -4.81 -7.24
N MET A 14 3.58 -3.51 -6.96
CA MET A 14 4.55 -2.57 -7.52
C MET A 14 5.99 -2.97 -7.14
N ASN A 15 6.21 -3.45 -5.92
CA ASN A 15 7.52 -3.92 -5.46
C ASN A 15 8.09 -5.08 -6.31
N ILE A 16 7.25 -5.84 -7.00
CA ILE A 16 7.66 -6.97 -7.84
C ILE A 16 7.87 -6.52 -9.29
N GLU A 17 6.92 -5.79 -9.84
CA GLU A 17 6.82 -5.57 -11.29
C GLU A 17 7.43 -4.24 -11.76
N GLU A 18 7.37 -3.20 -10.92
CA GLU A 18 7.80 -1.85 -11.29
C GLU A 18 9.31 -1.66 -11.03
N LYS A 19 9.92 -0.70 -11.73
CA LYS A 19 11.35 -0.39 -11.55
C LYS A 19 11.64 0.52 -10.36
N ASP A 20 10.63 1.25 -9.90
CA ASP A 20 10.65 2.17 -8.77
C ASP A 20 9.21 2.45 -8.34
N PHE A 21 9.01 3.09 -7.19
CA PHE A 21 7.66 3.32 -6.65
C PHE A 21 7.06 4.66 -7.10
N TYR A 22 7.88 5.62 -7.51
CA TYR A 22 7.47 6.99 -7.78
C TYR A 22 6.88 7.15 -9.20
N ASN A 23 7.60 6.69 -10.22
CA ASN A 23 7.21 6.82 -11.63
C ASN A 23 5.85 6.22 -11.98
N PRO A 24 5.49 4.98 -11.56
CA PRO A 24 4.16 4.43 -11.84
C PRO A 24 3.04 5.28 -11.23
N ILE A 25 3.24 5.85 -10.03
CA ILE A 25 2.25 6.72 -9.39
C ILE A 25 2.10 8.03 -10.17
N VAL A 26 3.20 8.69 -10.52
CA VAL A 26 3.14 9.94 -11.31
C VAL A 26 2.45 9.72 -12.66
N LYS A 27 2.77 8.62 -13.36
CA LYS A 27 2.12 8.26 -14.63
C LYS A 27 0.62 7.99 -14.50
N SER A 28 0.16 7.63 -13.31
CA SER A 28 -1.26 7.33 -13.04
C SER A 28 -2.12 8.57 -12.76
N LYS A 29 -1.56 9.79 -12.80
CA LYS A 29 -2.30 11.04 -12.56
C LYS A 29 -3.59 11.13 -13.40
N GLY A 30 -4.70 11.42 -12.71
CA GLY A 30 -6.05 11.48 -13.32
C GLY A 30 -6.75 10.13 -13.50
N TYR A 31 -6.02 9.02 -13.37
CA TYR A 31 -6.54 7.66 -13.49
C TYR A 31 -6.54 6.89 -12.16
N LEU A 32 -5.63 7.20 -11.24
CA LEU A 32 -5.56 6.56 -9.92
C LEU A 32 -6.82 6.86 -9.11
N GLY A 33 -7.57 5.81 -8.76
CA GLY A 33 -8.77 5.91 -7.93
C GLY A 33 -8.63 5.29 -6.55
N TYR A 34 -7.70 4.34 -6.38
CA TYR A 34 -7.56 3.58 -5.13
C TYR A 34 -6.11 3.12 -4.93
N MET A 35 -5.68 3.06 -3.67
CA MET A 35 -4.32 2.68 -3.32
C MET A 35 -4.31 1.72 -2.13
N HIS A 36 -3.76 0.53 -2.34
CA HIS A 36 -3.38 -0.37 -1.26
C HIS A 36 -1.96 -0.04 -0.76
N CYS A 37 -1.84 0.13 0.56
CA CYS A 37 -0.60 0.25 1.30
C CYS A 37 -0.28 -1.09 1.95
N CYS A 38 0.40 -1.94 1.18
CA CYS A 38 0.80 -3.30 1.56
C CYS A 38 2.33 -3.39 1.58
N GLU A 39 2.94 -3.78 2.70
CA GLU A 39 4.40 -3.94 2.78
C GLU A 39 4.88 -5.09 1.87
N ASN A 40 6.17 -5.10 1.53
CA ASN A 40 6.76 -6.09 0.61
C ASN A 40 6.48 -7.56 1.00
N ASP A 41 6.30 -7.82 2.30
CA ASP A 41 6.06 -9.14 2.85
C ASP A 41 4.62 -9.31 3.36
N ARG A 42 3.76 -8.33 3.05
CA ARG A 42 2.35 -8.17 3.47
C ARG A 42 2.16 -7.94 4.97
N GLY A 43 3.24 -7.68 5.72
CA GLY A 43 3.22 -7.36 7.13
C GLY A 43 2.84 -5.91 7.43
N ILE A 44 3.41 -5.34 8.48
CA ILE A 44 3.09 -3.99 8.94
C ILE A 44 3.72 -2.96 7.97
N PRO A 45 2.95 -2.02 7.39
CA PRO A 45 3.53 -0.93 6.61
C PRO A 45 4.64 -0.19 7.36
N GLY A 46 5.82 -0.11 6.75
CA GLY A 46 6.99 0.59 7.30
C GLY A 46 8.00 -0.31 8.01
N THR A 47 7.75 -1.61 8.12
CA THR A 47 8.71 -2.57 8.72
C THR A 47 9.51 -3.37 7.68
N GLY A 48 9.24 -3.15 6.40
CA GLY A 48 9.87 -3.85 5.29
C GLY A 48 10.75 -2.97 4.42
N HIS A 49 10.75 -3.24 3.11
CA HIS A 49 11.61 -2.56 2.15
C HIS A 49 10.88 -1.86 1.00
N VAL A 50 9.54 -1.71 1.07
CA VAL A 50 8.83 -0.76 0.20
C VAL A 50 9.43 0.63 0.42
N ASN A 51 9.76 1.32 -0.67
CA ASN A 51 10.25 2.70 -0.60
C ASN A 51 9.09 3.67 -0.40
N TRP A 52 8.59 3.76 0.83
CA TRP A 52 7.47 4.62 1.19
C TRP A 52 7.72 6.10 0.93
N ASP A 53 8.98 6.56 0.94
CA ASP A 53 9.28 7.95 0.64
C ASP A 53 9.04 8.27 -0.86
N GLU A 54 9.33 7.33 -1.76
CA GLU A 54 8.95 7.45 -3.18
C GLU A 54 7.44 7.38 -3.40
N VAL A 55 6.77 6.44 -2.71
CA VAL A 55 5.31 6.28 -2.79
C VAL A 55 4.59 7.59 -2.43
N PHE A 56 4.86 8.12 -1.23
CA PHE A 56 4.17 9.32 -0.75
C PHE A 56 4.61 10.59 -1.49
N LYS A 57 5.85 10.66 -1.98
CA LYS A 57 6.28 11.73 -2.87
C LYS A 57 5.47 11.74 -4.17
N GLY A 58 5.28 10.56 -4.79
CA GLY A 58 4.49 10.43 -6.02
C GLY A 58 3.02 10.81 -5.80
N LEU A 59 2.41 10.33 -4.71
CA LEU A 59 1.02 10.65 -4.35
C LEU A 59 0.81 12.15 -4.11
N SER A 60 1.73 12.80 -3.39
CA SER A 60 1.71 14.24 -3.14
C SER A 60 1.84 15.03 -4.44
N GLU A 61 2.75 14.63 -5.34
CA GLU A 61 2.97 15.32 -6.62
C GLU A 61 1.77 15.29 -7.57
N ILE A 62 1.02 14.18 -7.57
CA ILE A 62 -0.21 14.09 -8.37
C ILE A 62 -1.41 14.73 -7.68
N GLY A 63 -1.28 15.14 -6.42
CA GLY A 63 -2.38 15.68 -5.61
C GLY A 63 -3.45 14.63 -5.30
N TYR A 64 -3.03 13.41 -4.97
CA TYR A 64 -3.95 12.31 -4.69
C TYR A 64 -4.77 12.57 -3.42
N ASP A 65 -6.09 12.52 -3.52
CA ASP A 65 -7.06 12.78 -2.43
C ASP A 65 -7.97 11.57 -2.15
N GLY A 66 -7.65 10.40 -2.73
CA GLY A 66 -8.41 9.18 -2.58
C GLY A 66 -8.00 8.35 -1.35
N TRP A 67 -8.50 7.11 -1.31
CA TRP A 67 -8.29 6.20 -0.18
C TRP A 67 -6.90 5.55 -0.19
N LEU A 68 -6.21 5.65 0.95
CA LEU A 68 -5.06 4.82 1.30
C LEU A 68 -5.53 3.71 2.24
N VAL A 69 -5.45 2.46 1.80
CA VAL A 69 -5.98 1.31 2.55
C VAL A 69 -4.89 0.30 2.86
N ILE A 70 -4.77 -0.07 4.14
CA ILE A 70 -3.86 -1.14 4.55
C ILE A 70 -4.44 -2.47 4.11
N GLU A 71 -3.70 -3.19 3.27
CA GLU A 71 -3.97 -4.59 2.96
C GLU A 71 -2.98 -5.47 3.72
N SER A 72 -3.47 -6.51 4.38
CA SER A 72 -2.65 -7.54 4.99
C SER A 72 -3.46 -8.83 5.15
N PHE A 73 -2.76 -9.96 5.27
CA PHE A 73 -3.34 -11.29 5.22
C PHE A 73 -3.01 -12.05 6.49
N CYS A 74 -3.80 -11.78 7.51
CA CYS A 74 -3.63 -12.34 8.84
C CYS A 74 -4.98 -12.78 9.39
N GLY A 75 -4.96 -13.83 10.22
CA GLY A 75 -6.14 -14.31 10.94
C GLY A 75 -6.59 -15.72 10.53
N PRO A 76 -7.61 -16.26 11.21
CA PRO A 76 -8.05 -17.66 11.08
C PRO A 76 -8.83 -17.95 9.78
N MET A 77 -8.89 -17.00 8.84
CA MET A 77 -9.60 -17.19 7.59
C MET A 77 -8.88 -18.25 6.76
N SER A 78 -9.57 -19.33 6.42
CA SER A 78 -8.97 -20.49 5.76
C SER A 78 -8.67 -20.28 4.28
N VAL A 79 -9.33 -19.32 3.60
CA VAL A 79 -9.26 -19.23 2.13
C VAL A 79 -8.27 -18.16 1.66
N ILE A 80 -8.35 -16.95 2.22
CA ILE A 80 -7.59 -15.81 1.69
C ILE A 80 -6.07 -15.97 1.94
N PRO A 81 -5.58 -16.27 3.16
CA PRO A 81 -4.15 -16.51 3.39
C PRO A 81 -3.55 -17.58 2.49
N ILE A 82 -4.29 -18.69 2.24
CA ILE A 82 -3.86 -19.76 1.31
C ILE A 82 -3.77 -19.23 -0.13
N ALA A 83 -4.81 -18.53 -0.60
CA ALA A 83 -4.83 -17.96 -1.95
C ALA A 83 -3.69 -16.93 -2.15
N SER A 84 -3.32 -16.19 -1.10
CA SER A 84 -2.20 -15.24 -1.09
C SER A 84 -0.85 -15.83 -0.70
N SER A 85 -0.74 -17.16 -0.53
CA SER A 85 0.49 -17.87 -0.15
C SER A 85 1.16 -17.35 1.14
N VAL A 86 0.36 -17.02 2.16
CA VAL A 86 0.87 -16.57 3.47
C VAL A 86 1.12 -17.78 4.38
N TRP A 87 2.38 -18.19 4.46
CA TRP A 87 2.83 -19.32 5.29
C TRP A 87 3.51 -18.89 6.60
N ARG A 88 3.75 -17.59 6.76
CA ARG A 88 4.47 -17.00 7.89
C ARG A 88 3.52 -16.28 8.83
N LYS A 89 3.93 -16.17 10.08
CA LYS A 89 3.35 -15.22 11.03
C LYS A 89 3.80 -13.80 10.63
N LEU A 90 2.86 -12.95 10.20
CA LEU A 90 3.16 -11.59 9.72
C LEU A 90 3.30 -10.55 10.84
N ALA A 91 2.70 -10.80 12.01
CA ALA A 91 2.84 -9.98 13.20
C ALA A 91 2.62 -10.84 14.45
N ASP A 92 3.21 -10.43 15.58
CA ASP A 92 3.04 -11.16 16.83
C ASP A 92 1.61 -11.09 17.37
N ASN A 93 1.01 -9.91 17.26
CA ASN A 93 -0.40 -9.65 17.45
C ASN A 93 -1.00 -9.10 16.16
N ILE A 94 -2.13 -9.65 15.75
CA ILE A 94 -2.82 -9.23 14.53
C ILE A 94 -3.27 -7.76 14.56
N ASP A 95 -3.60 -7.24 15.74
CA ASP A 95 -4.02 -5.85 15.94
C ASP A 95 -2.89 -4.85 15.67
N ASP A 96 -1.64 -5.30 15.69
CA ASP A 96 -0.49 -4.42 15.46
C ASP A 96 -0.40 -3.96 14.01
N ILE A 97 -0.86 -4.78 13.06
CA ILE A 97 -0.87 -4.44 11.63
C ILE A 97 -1.68 -3.15 11.38
N PRO A 98 -2.98 -3.07 11.73
CA PRO A 98 -3.73 -1.84 11.53
C PRO A 98 -3.27 -0.70 12.44
N ARG A 99 -2.89 -0.96 13.70
CA ARG A 99 -2.52 0.12 14.65
C ARG A 99 -1.20 0.80 14.26
N GLN A 100 -0.15 0.01 14.06
CA GLN A 100 1.17 0.53 13.74
C GLN A 100 1.23 1.01 12.29
N GLY A 101 0.61 0.28 11.36
CA GLY A 101 0.50 0.70 9.97
C GLY A 101 -0.25 2.02 9.80
N LEU A 102 -1.37 2.23 10.50
CA LEU A 102 -2.11 3.49 10.43
C LEU A 102 -1.29 4.66 10.99
N LYS A 103 -0.57 4.44 12.10
CA LYS A 103 0.33 5.45 12.66
C LYS A 103 1.40 5.83 11.63
N PHE A 104 2.07 4.85 11.04
CA PHE A 104 3.11 5.07 10.04
C PHE A 104 2.59 5.82 8.80
N ILE A 105 1.44 5.41 8.26
CA ILE A 105 0.83 6.07 7.10
C ILE A 105 0.49 7.53 7.42
N ARG A 106 -0.08 7.82 8.60
CA ARG A 106 -0.39 9.20 9.01
C ARG A 106 0.87 10.06 9.16
N GLU A 107 1.97 9.50 9.66
CA GLU A 107 3.25 10.19 9.74
C GLU A 107 3.80 10.52 8.34
N LYS A 108 3.69 9.59 7.39
CA LYS A 108 4.05 9.82 5.99
C LYS A 108 3.15 10.88 5.33
N MET A 109 1.84 10.81 5.51
CA MET A 109 0.90 11.83 5.00
C MET A 109 1.30 13.22 5.49
N LYS A 110 1.53 13.37 6.80
CA LYS A 110 2.00 14.63 7.39
C LYS A 110 3.34 15.10 6.82
N LYS A 111 4.30 14.18 6.60
CA LYS A 111 5.62 14.51 6.03
C LYS A 111 5.53 15.03 4.60
N TYR A 112 4.61 14.49 3.79
CA TYR A 112 4.49 14.78 2.36
C TYR A 112 3.35 15.74 2.01
N GLY A 113 2.60 16.24 3.00
CA GLY A 113 1.52 17.20 2.79
C GLY A 113 0.28 16.62 2.12
N LEU A 114 -0.04 15.35 2.44
CA LEU A 114 -1.27 14.66 2.07
C LEU A 114 -2.29 14.70 3.21
#